data_AF-A0A1L7GN99-F1
#
_entry.id   AF-A0A1L7GN99-F1
#
_cell.length_a   1.000
_cell.length_b   1.000
_cell.length_c   1.000
_cell.angle_alpha   90.00
_cell.angle_beta   90.00
_cell.angle_gamma   90.00
#
_symmetry.space_group_name_H-M   'P 1'
#
loop_
_entity.id
_entity.type
_entity.pdbx_description
1 polymer ?
#
loop_
_entity_poly.entity_id
_entity_poly.type
_entity_poly.pdbx_seq_one_letter_code
_entity_poly.pdbx_strand_id
1 'polypeptide(L)'
;MRDPVGRHTRRSGEYVRPQQRIYLDDYCRASGDFFASGTYYHQDVLRGFPAGQKVEAELVPEPHNPWDARAVALDVEGQRVAYLPAVSAKMWHDVIRGWNTAGFAVYCGAEINAWEGGDAKCRVGLTVPKWDWETLVALAEAVGLRVSWEAALADLTEAQRTLLRRDRGYSPDERVIRAMQKKRAHHPEFRWGAENDGDLTERMPFWYGYFVREQMREEARQEEELVRFARSVRSGLLRAFTAEVRRAREREREQARLLRQDQDDRALRLQHEGRRVSAIAAELGLSPKQVEAALSRARRAAGITVRGNAGLQSDRRRDAAEAVRLKRSGMTRAQVARAMERSVDTVDELLKDGLFYAAPEDHPERLALARRCLGLRATGLGKEEILGRLGVSRKQALRAFRDASLLDAER
;
A
#
# COMPACT_ATOMS: atom_id res chain seq x y z
N MET A 1 -62.05 -6.28 18.10
CA MET A 1 -62.34 -6.87 19.42
C MET A 1 -61.15 -7.72 19.82
N ARG A 2 -60.62 -7.56 21.04
CA ARG A 2 -59.60 -8.47 21.56
C ARG A 2 -60.30 -9.75 22.00
N ASP A 3 -59.98 -10.87 21.36
CA ASP A 3 -60.37 -12.20 21.84
C ASP A 3 -59.71 -12.41 23.23
N PRO A 4 -60.43 -12.92 24.26
CA PRO A 4 -59.86 -13.26 25.56
C PRO A 4 -58.64 -14.20 25.49
N VAL A 5 -58.42 -14.90 24.38
CA VAL A 5 -57.24 -15.76 24.15
C VAL A 5 -56.02 -14.99 23.57
N GLY A 6 -56.15 -13.68 23.33
CA GLY A 6 -55.08 -12.89 22.72
C GLY A 6 -54.82 -13.26 21.25
N ARG A 7 -55.86 -13.67 20.51
CA ARG A 7 -55.81 -13.98 19.08
C ARG A 7 -56.32 -12.80 18.26
N HIS A 8 -55.61 -12.43 17.19
CA HIS A 8 -56.05 -11.38 16.27
C HIS A 8 -56.91 -12.06 15.19
N THR A 9 -58.13 -11.58 15.02
CA THR A 9 -58.98 -12.00 13.90
C THR A 9 -58.90 -10.94 12.82
N ARG A 10 -58.52 -11.35 11.59
CA ARG A 10 -58.50 -10.45 10.43
C ARG A 10 -59.88 -9.84 10.24
N ARG A 11 -59.92 -8.53 9.98
CA ARG A 11 -61.18 -7.84 9.66
C ARG A 11 -61.65 -8.27 8.27
N SER A 12 -62.96 -8.20 8.03
CA SER A 12 -63.48 -8.38 6.67
C SER A 12 -62.83 -7.36 5.73
N GLY A 13 -62.29 -7.86 4.61
CA GLY A 13 -61.58 -7.03 3.62
C GLY A 13 -60.16 -6.58 4.02
N GLU A 14 -59.65 -6.96 5.20
CA GLU A 14 -58.27 -6.62 5.61
C GLU A 14 -57.23 -7.23 4.66
N TYR A 15 -57.51 -8.44 4.20
CA TYR A 15 -56.74 -9.12 3.18
C TYR A 15 -57.69 -9.68 2.13
N VAL A 16 -57.46 -9.29 0.88
CA VAL A 16 -58.10 -9.90 -0.29
C VAL A 16 -56.99 -10.59 -1.06
N ARG A 17 -57.04 -11.93 -1.11
CA ARG A 17 -56.02 -12.73 -1.77
C ARG A 17 -55.92 -12.32 -3.25
N PRO A 18 -54.73 -11.89 -3.73
CA PRO A 18 -54.53 -11.63 -5.15
C PRO A 18 -54.69 -12.89 -6.00
N GLN A 19 -55.03 -12.72 -7.28
CA GLN A 19 -55.31 -13.85 -8.18
C GLN A 19 -54.05 -14.63 -8.57
N GLN A 20 -52.93 -13.92 -8.78
CA GLN A 20 -51.68 -14.55 -9.20
C GLN A 20 -50.90 -15.00 -7.97
N ARG A 21 -50.01 -15.98 -8.15
CA ARG A 21 -49.18 -16.51 -7.08
C ARG A 21 -47.72 -16.29 -7.45
N ILE A 22 -46.92 -15.88 -6.46
CA ILE A 22 -45.46 -15.92 -6.55
C ILE A 22 -44.95 -16.87 -5.46
N TYR A 23 -44.06 -17.78 -5.84
CA TYR A 23 -43.49 -18.76 -4.92
C TYR A 23 -42.05 -18.35 -4.60
N LEU A 24 -41.78 -18.00 -3.34
CA LEU A 24 -40.49 -17.46 -2.95
C LEU A 24 -39.35 -18.44 -3.24
N ASP A 25 -39.58 -19.75 -3.14
CA ASP A 25 -38.52 -20.74 -3.36
C ASP A 25 -38.04 -20.83 -4.82
N ASP A 26 -38.79 -20.25 -5.77
CA ASP A 26 -38.39 -20.15 -7.18
C ASP A 26 -37.41 -19.00 -7.42
N TYR A 27 -37.40 -17.99 -6.54
CA TYR A 27 -36.63 -16.76 -6.72
C TYR A 27 -35.58 -16.55 -5.64
N CYS A 28 -35.82 -17.06 -4.43
CA CYS A 28 -35.00 -16.87 -3.24
C CYS A 28 -34.19 -18.12 -2.93
N ARG A 29 -32.93 -17.91 -2.53
CA ARG A 29 -32.11 -18.99 -2.00
C ARG A 29 -32.36 -19.14 -0.50
N ALA A 30 -32.73 -20.34 -0.06
CA ALA A 30 -32.78 -20.66 1.36
C ALA A 30 -31.34 -20.64 1.95
N SER A 31 -31.19 -19.93 3.06
CA SER A 31 -29.94 -19.81 3.85
C SER A 31 -30.03 -20.54 5.20
N GLY A 32 -31.13 -21.24 5.44
CA GLY A 32 -31.47 -21.95 6.67
C GLY A 32 -32.99 -21.96 6.82
N ASP A 33 -33.45 -22.18 8.05
CA ASP A 33 -34.87 -22.27 8.37
C ASP A 33 -35.26 -21.40 9.57
N PHE A 34 -36.51 -20.94 9.57
CA PHE A 34 -37.16 -20.32 10.70
C PHE A 34 -38.21 -21.24 11.29
N PHE A 35 -38.18 -21.37 12.61
CA PHE A 35 -39.34 -21.87 13.34
C PHE A 35 -40.40 -20.77 13.42
N ALA A 36 -41.59 -21.04 12.88
CA ALA A 36 -42.66 -20.07 12.86
C ALA A 36 -43.15 -19.73 14.28
N SER A 37 -43.45 -18.46 14.50
CA SER A 37 -43.90 -17.95 15.79
C SER A 37 -45.40 -18.15 15.99
N GLY A 38 -45.82 -18.27 17.26
CA GLY A 38 -47.23 -18.34 17.62
C GLY A 38 -47.94 -19.66 17.31
N THR A 39 -47.22 -20.70 16.86
CA THR A 39 -47.77 -22.06 16.58
C THR A 39 -48.56 -22.65 17.75
N TYR A 40 -48.18 -22.32 18.99
CA TYR A 40 -48.91 -22.72 20.20
C TYR A 40 -50.38 -22.25 20.21
N TYR A 41 -50.69 -21.09 19.64
CA TYR A 41 -52.05 -20.55 19.58
C TYR A 41 -52.89 -21.16 18.45
N HIS A 42 -52.29 -21.99 17.59
CA HIS A 42 -52.92 -22.55 16.39
C HIS A 42 -52.85 -24.09 16.36
N GLN A 43 -52.71 -24.74 17.53
CA GLN A 43 -52.63 -26.20 17.62
C GLN A 43 -53.87 -26.91 17.06
N ASP A 44 -55.05 -26.30 17.15
CA ASP A 44 -56.30 -26.90 16.65
C ASP A 44 -56.26 -27.10 15.12
N VAL A 45 -55.62 -26.18 14.40
CA VAL A 45 -55.42 -26.28 12.95
C VAL A 45 -54.21 -27.17 12.64
N LEU A 46 -53.08 -26.92 13.30
CA LEU A 46 -51.82 -27.62 13.03
C LEU A 46 -51.88 -29.13 13.26
N ARG A 47 -52.68 -29.60 14.23
CA ARG A 47 -52.88 -31.04 14.48
C ARG A 47 -53.61 -31.78 13.34
N GLY A 48 -54.26 -31.05 12.44
CA GLY A 48 -54.85 -31.63 11.23
C GLY A 48 -53.82 -32.12 10.22
N PHE A 49 -52.56 -31.71 10.36
CA PHE A 49 -51.48 -32.05 9.44
C PHE A 49 -50.50 -33.06 10.06
N PRO A 50 -50.16 -34.16 9.35
CA PRO A 50 -49.09 -35.07 9.76
C PRO A 50 -47.73 -34.37 9.94
N ALA A 51 -46.99 -34.79 10.96
CA ALA A 51 -45.59 -34.38 11.13
C ALA A 51 -44.72 -34.86 9.94
N GLY A 52 -43.80 -34.01 9.49
CA GLY A 52 -42.98 -34.20 8.29
C GLY A 52 -43.70 -33.87 6.98
N GLN A 53 -44.98 -33.48 7.02
CA GLN A 53 -45.69 -33.07 5.81
C GLN A 53 -45.12 -31.75 5.28
N LYS A 54 -44.76 -31.75 3.99
CA LYS A 54 -44.47 -30.54 3.24
C LYS A 54 -45.78 -29.87 2.81
N VAL A 55 -45.91 -28.59 3.10
CA VAL A 55 -47.10 -27.78 2.82
C VAL A 55 -46.68 -26.47 2.15
N GLU A 56 -47.63 -25.81 1.49
CA GLU A 56 -47.43 -24.44 1.01
C GLU A 56 -47.99 -23.46 2.03
N ALA A 57 -47.17 -22.51 2.49
CA ALA A 57 -47.58 -21.45 3.38
C ALA A 57 -47.71 -20.14 2.60
N GLU A 58 -48.90 -19.53 2.64
CA GLU A 58 -49.14 -18.16 2.16
C GLU A 58 -48.68 -17.16 3.22
N LEU A 59 -47.90 -16.16 2.80
CA LEU A 59 -47.46 -15.07 3.65
C LEU A 59 -48.47 -13.93 3.55
N VAL A 60 -49.19 -13.68 4.64
CA VAL A 60 -50.32 -12.73 4.67
C VAL A 60 -50.01 -11.55 5.60
N PRO A 61 -49.87 -10.32 5.10
CA PRO A 61 -49.58 -9.15 5.93
C PRO A 61 -50.81 -8.74 6.74
N GLU A 62 -50.63 -8.37 8.00
CA GLU A 62 -51.72 -7.99 8.92
C GLU A 62 -51.54 -6.57 9.48
N PRO A 63 -51.80 -5.53 8.69
CA PRO A 63 -51.52 -4.14 9.09
C PRO A 63 -52.36 -3.64 10.27
N HIS A 64 -53.42 -4.36 10.67
CA HIS A 64 -54.27 -4.03 11.82
C HIS A 64 -54.11 -5.01 12.99
N ASN A 65 -53.08 -5.85 12.97
CA ASN A 65 -52.73 -6.68 14.10
C ASN A 65 -52.37 -5.77 15.31
N PRO A 66 -53.02 -5.95 16.48
CA PRO A 66 -52.88 -5.05 17.61
C PRO A 66 -51.55 -5.18 18.36
N TRP A 67 -50.76 -6.22 18.10
CA TRP A 67 -49.48 -6.46 18.75
C TRP A 67 -48.27 -6.08 17.90
N ASP A 68 -48.40 -6.18 16.58
CA ASP A 68 -47.36 -5.76 15.64
C ASP A 68 -48.03 -5.39 14.32
N ALA A 69 -48.04 -4.10 13.97
CA ALA A 69 -48.64 -3.63 12.72
C ALA A 69 -47.88 -4.10 11.46
N ARG A 70 -46.73 -4.74 11.64
CA ARG A 70 -45.90 -5.36 10.59
C ARG A 70 -45.98 -6.89 10.63
N ALA A 71 -46.91 -7.47 11.39
CA ALA A 71 -47.07 -8.91 11.44
C ALA A 71 -47.31 -9.51 10.04
N VAL A 72 -46.74 -10.69 9.82
CA VAL A 72 -46.97 -11.52 8.64
C VAL A 72 -47.43 -12.87 9.13
N ALA A 73 -48.70 -13.17 8.92
CA ALA A 73 -49.28 -14.46 9.21
C ALA A 73 -48.87 -15.49 8.15
N LEU A 74 -48.83 -16.76 8.57
CA LEU A 74 -48.59 -17.91 7.72
C LEU A 74 -49.87 -18.71 7.65
N ASP A 75 -50.47 -18.75 6.47
CA ASP A 75 -51.70 -19.49 6.20
C ASP A 75 -51.41 -20.76 5.41
N VAL A 76 -51.93 -21.89 5.88
CA VAL A 76 -51.89 -23.17 5.16
C VAL A 76 -53.34 -23.52 4.83
N GLU A 77 -53.61 -23.80 3.55
CA GLU A 77 -54.97 -24.07 3.04
C GLU A 77 -56.00 -22.97 3.41
N GLY A 78 -55.55 -21.71 3.47
CA GLY A 78 -56.37 -20.55 3.82
C GLY A 78 -56.68 -20.41 5.32
N GLN A 79 -56.10 -21.26 6.17
CA GLN A 79 -56.21 -21.16 7.62
C GLN A 79 -54.91 -20.69 8.24
N ARG A 80 -54.99 -19.72 9.15
CA ARG A 80 -53.81 -19.24 9.87
C ARG A 80 -53.27 -20.29 10.82
N VAL A 81 -52.01 -20.65 10.64
CA VAL A 81 -51.31 -21.65 11.46
C VAL A 81 -50.17 -21.07 12.29
N ALA A 82 -49.59 -19.95 11.87
CA ALA A 82 -48.47 -19.31 12.58
C ALA A 82 -48.24 -17.87 12.08
N TYR A 83 -47.12 -17.29 12.50
CA TYR A 83 -46.59 -16.02 12.00
C TYR A 83 -45.10 -16.16 11.70
N LEU A 84 -44.58 -15.32 10.81
CA LEU A 84 -43.15 -15.08 10.75
C LEU A 84 -42.66 -14.52 12.11
N PRO A 85 -41.44 -14.88 12.55
CA PRO A 85 -40.81 -14.21 13.69
C PRO A 85 -40.80 -12.69 13.50
N ALA A 86 -41.04 -11.92 14.56
CA ALA A 86 -41.19 -10.46 14.48
C ALA A 86 -40.03 -9.76 13.76
N VAL A 87 -38.79 -10.20 14.00
CA VAL A 87 -37.60 -9.68 13.31
C VAL A 87 -37.70 -9.86 11.79
N SER A 88 -38.16 -11.03 11.34
CA SER A 88 -38.37 -11.34 9.92
C SER A 88 -39.59 -10.60 9.36
N ALA A 89 -40.70 -10.56 10.10
CA ALA A 89 -41.93 -9.89 9.69
C ALA A 89 -41.69 -8.40 9.38
N LYS A 90 -40.90 -7.69 10.20
CA LYS A 90 -40.50 -6.29 9.97
C LYS A 90 -39.85 -6.05 8.60
N MET A 91 -39.12 -7.03 8.07
CA MET A 91 -38.44 -6.93 6.78
C MET A 91 -39.38 -7.30 5.63
N TRP A 92 -40.16 -8.37 5.81
CA TRP A 92 -41.01 -8.95 4.77
C TRP A 92 -42.33 -8.22 4.57
N HIS A 93 -42.88 -7.57 5.59
CA HIS A 93 -44.23 -7.01 5.54
C HIS A 93 -44.46 -6.04 4.37
N ASP A 94 -43.58 -5.05 4.20
CA ASP A 94 -43.71 -4.06 3.13
C ASP A 94 -43.45 -4.69 1.74
N VAL A 95 -42.54 -5.68 1.67
CA VAL A 95 -42.26 -6.42 0.42
C VAL A 95 -43.48 -7.21 -0.02
N ILE A 96 -44.09 -7.98 0.88
CA ILE A 96 -45.29 -8.76 0.61
C ILE A 96 -46.43 -7.82 0.20
N ARG A 97 -46.65 -6.72 0.94
CA ARG A 97 -47.68 -5.72 0.56
C ARG A 97 -47.46 -5.15 -0.84
N GLY A 98 -46.21 -4.90 -1.23
CA GLY A 98 -45.86 -4.47 -2.58
C GLY A 98 -46.28 -5.50 -3.63
N TRP A 99 -45.93 -6.78 -3.43
CA TRP A 99 -46.32 -7.87 -4.34
C TRP A 99 -47.84 -8.08 -4.39
N ASN A 100 -48.52 -7.99 -3.24
CA ASN A 100 -49.98 -8.04 -3.18
C ASN A 100 -50.64 -6.92 -3.96
N THR A 101 -50.08 -5.71 -3.89
CA THR A 101 -50.55 -4.55 -4.68
C THR A 101 -50.29 -4.75 -6.18
N ALA A 102 -49.19 -5.43 -6.53
CA ALA A 102 -48.89 -5.84 -7.90
C ALA A 102 -49.73 -7.02 -8.40
N GLY A 103 -50.63 -7.58 -7.57
CA GLY A 103 -51.56 -8.65 -7.97
C GLY A 103 -51.09 -10.07 -7.65
N PHE A 104 -50.04 -10.23 -6.85
CA PHE A 104 -49.44 -11.53 -6.50
C PHE A 104 -49.61 -11.87 -5.01
N ALA A 105 -50.19 -13.03 -4.71
CA ALA A 105 -50.16 -13.66 -3.40
C ALA A 105 -48.81 -14.36 -3.21
N VAL A 106 -48.14 -14.12 -2.08
CA VAL A 106 -46.79 -14.62 -1.81
C VAL A 106 -46.86 -15.95 -1.06
N TYR A 107 -46.18 -16.97 -1.58
CA TYR A 107 -46.14 -18.33 -1.02
C TYR A 107 -44.70 -18.79 -0.78
N CYS A 108 -44.54 -19.77 0.10
CA CYS A 108 -43.32 -20.53 0.23
C CYS A 108 -43.58 -21.98 0.62
N GLY A 109 -42.57 -22.83 0.44
CA GLY A 109 -42.57 -24.16 1.01
C GLY A 109 -42.43 -24.10 2.52
N ALA A 110 -43.08 -25.01 3.22
CA ALA A 110 -42.99 -25.13 4.66
C ALA A 110 -43.08 -26.61 5.06
N GLU A 111 -42.63 -26.93 6.26
CA GLU A 111 -42.67 -28.28 6.81
C GLU A 111 -43.36 -28.29 8.18
N ILE A 112 -44.31 -29.20 8.33
CA ILE A 112 -44.99 -29.46 9.59
C ILE A 112 -44.06 -30.26 10.50
N ASN A 113 -43.76 -29.72 11.67
CA ASN A 113 -42.84 -30.32 12.62
C ASN A 113 -43.56 -30.70 13.90
N ALA A 114 -43.13 -31.79 14.54
CA ALA A 114 -43.63 -32.20 15.85
C ALA A 114 -42.49 -32.28 16.85
N TRP A 115 -42.72 -31.81 18.08
CA TRP A 115 -41.78 -31.98 19.19
C TRP A 115 -42.51 -32.35 20.47
N GLU A 116 -41.84 -33.12 21.30
CA GLU A 116 -42.32 -33.44 22.64
C GLU A 116 -42.08 -32.22 23.54
N GLY A 117 -43.16 -31.63 24.03
CA GLY A 117 -43.08 -30.61 25.08
C GLY A 117 -42.86 -31.23 26.45
N GLY A 118 -42.25 -30.49 27.38
CA GLY A 118 -42.01 -30.93 28.77
C GLY A 118 -43.26 -31.38 29.54
N ASP A 119 -44.46 -31.04 29.06
CA ASP A 119 -45.75 -31.43 29.66
C ASP A 119 -46.35 -32.73 29.07
N ALA A 120 -45.54 -33.58 28.43
CA ALA A 120 -45.94 -34.84 27.78
C ALA A 120 -46.97 -34.71 26.63
N LYS A 121 -47.29 -33.49 26.19
CA LYS A 121 -48.11 -33.24 25.00
C LYS A 121 -47.21 -32.99 23.78
N CYS A 122 -47.36 -33.80 22.76
CA CYS A 122 -46.79 -33.54 21.44
C CYS A 122 -47.36 -32.22 20.90
N ARG A 123 -46.48 -31.29 20.54
CA ARG A 123 -46.83 -30.00 19.94
C ARG A 123 -46.42 -30.03 18.48
N VAL A 124 -47.29 -29.46 17.64
CA VAL A 124 -47.06 -29.35 16.20
C VAL A 124 -46.72 -27.91 15.87
N GLY A 125 -45.86 -27.68 14.89
CA GLY A 125 -45.45 -26.36 14.44
C GLY A 125 -45.09 -26.36 12.98
N LEU A 126 -44.59 -25.22 12.53
CA LEU A 126 -44.30 -24.96 11.13
C LEU A 126 -42.87 -24.42 11.04
N THR A 127 -42.11 -24.99 10.13
CA THR A 127 -40.79 -24.48 9.74
C THR A 127 -40.90 -23.92 8.34
N VAL A 128 -40.37 -22.71 8.12
CA VAL A 128 -40.34 -22.05 6.81
C VAL A 128 -38.89 -21.69 6.46
N PRO A 129 -38.53 -21.63 5.18
CA PRO A 129 -37.19 -21.22 4.78
C PRO A 129 -36.82 -19.83 5.29
N LYS A 130 -35.56 -19.68 5.67
CA LYS A 130 -34.92 -18.38 5.85
C LYS A 130 -34.27 -17.99 4.53
N TRP A 131 -34.92 -17.12 3.77
CA TRP A 131 -34.36 -16.63 2.52
C TRP A 131 -33.17 -15.70 2.73
N ASP A 132 -32.25 -15.71 1.76
CA ASP A 132 -31.07 -14.87 1.76
C ASP A 132 -31.41 -13.39 1.62
N TRP A 133 -30.46 -12.56 2.07
CA TRP A 133 -30.62 -11.12 2.10
C TRP A 133 -30.64 -10.47 0.71
N GLU A 134 -29.85 -10.99 -0.23
CA GLU A 134 -29.69 -10.40 -1.57
C GLU A 134 -30.99 -10.50 -2.35
N THR A 135 -31.65 -11.67 -2.31
CA THR A 135 -32.93 -11.84 -2.97
C THR A 135 -34.03 -11.00 -2.33
N LEU A 136 -34.06 -10.89 -1.00
CA LEU A 136 -35.03 -10.03 -0.31
C LEU A 136 -34.91 -8.56 -0.77
N VAL A 137 -33.69 -8.05 -0.93
CA VAL A 137 -33.44 -6.71 -1.47
C VAL A 137 -33.94 -6.61 -2.92
N ALA A 138 -33.62 -7.58 -3.77
CA ALA A 138 -34.07 -7.59 -5.16
C ALA A 138 -35.62 -7.59 -5.27
N LEU A 139 -36.31 -8.37 -4.43
CA LEU A 139 -37.77 -8.38 -4.37
C LEU A 139 -38.35 -7.06 -3.87
N ALA A 140 -37.70 -6.43 -2.88
CA ALA A 140 -38.10 -5.12 -2.37
C ALA A 140 -37.96 -4.02 -3.44
N GLU A 141 -36.88 -4.05 -4.21
CA GLU A 141 -36.65 -3.11 -5.32
C GLU A 141 -37.62 -3.35 -6.48
N ALA A 142 -37.93 -4.61 -6.81
CA ALA A 142 -38.86 -4.97 -7.87
C ALA A 142 -40.28 -4.44 -7.63
N VAL A 143 -40.70 -4.31 -6.36
CA VAL A 143 -42.01 -3.71 -5.99
C VAL A 143 -41.91 -2.20 -5.71
N GLY A 144 -40.78 -1.58 -6.03
CA GLY A 144 -40.61 -0.12 -6.01
C GLY A 144 -40.27 0.49 -4.65
N LEU A 145 -39.92 -0.30 -3.62
CA LEU A 145 -39.66 0.26 -2.29
C LEU A 145 -38.49 1.24 -2.28
N ARG A 146 -37.45 1.03 -3.11
CA ARG A 146 -36.35 2.00 -3.26
C ARG A 146 -36.85 3.34 -3.80
N VAL A 147 -37.68 3.31 -4.84
CA VAL A 147 -38.25 4.51 -5.46
C VAL A 147 -39.16 5.26 -4.47
N SER A 148 -40.02 4.55 -3.75
CA SER A 148 -40.89 5.15 -2.72
C SER A 148 -40.07 5.76 -1.57
N TRP A 149 -38.95 5.15 -1.22
CA TRP A 149 -38.02 5.69 -0.23
C TRP A 149 -37.35 6.97 -0.72
N GLU A 150 -36.91 7.02 -1.99
CA GLU A 150 -36.33 8.23 -2.59
C GLU A 150 -37.33 9.39 -2.61
N ALA A 151 -38.60 9.11 -2.93
CA ALA A 151 -39.67 10.09 -2.86
C ALA A 151 -39.86 10.63 -1.43
N ALA A 152 -39.80 9.74 -0.43
CA ALA A 152 -39.89 10.13 0.98
C ALA A 152 -38.70 10.94 1.48
N LEU A 153 -37.50 10.68 0.94
CA LEU A 153 -36.31 11.46 1.23
C LEU A 153 -36.37 12.85 0.57
N ALA A 154 -36.97 12.95 -0.62
CA ALA A 154 -37.20 14.21 -1.31
C ALA A 154 -38.15 15.12 -0.54
N ASP A 155 -39.10 14.54 0.18
CA ASP A 155 -40.03 15.24 1.07
C ASP A 155 -39.33 15.89 2.28
N LEU A 156 -38.13 15.48 2.65
CA LEU A 156 -37.39 16.09 3.76
C LEU A 156 -36.68 17.38 3.33
N THR A 157 -36.48 18.29 4.28
CA THR A 157 -35.60 19.45 4.07
C THR A 157 -34.14 19.01 4.02
N GLU A 158 -33.26 19.83 3.44
CA GLU A 158 -31.83 19.53 3.38
C GLU A 158 -31.21 19.33 4.78
N ALA A 159 -31.61 20.16 5.74
CA ALA A 159 -31.18 20.03 7.13
C ALA A 159 -31.62 18.69 7.76
N GLN A 160 -32.84 18.23 7.45
CA GLN A 160 -33.32 16.92 7.92
C GLN A 160 -32.58 15.76 7.24
N ARG A 161 -32.30 15.86 5.94
CA ARG A 161 -31.49 14.86 5.22
C ARG A 161 -30.08 14.78 5.82
N THR A 162 -29.45 15.92 6.12
CA THR A 162 -28.14 15.95 6.78
C THR A 162 -28.19 15.26 8.15
N LEU A 163 -29.22 15.53 8.96
CA LEU A 163 -29.38 14.89 10.27
C LEU A 163 -29.59 13.38 10.16
N LEU A 164 -30.33 12.91 9.15
CA LEU A 164 -30.55 11.48 8.90
C LEU A 164 -29.23 10.75 8.59
N ARG A 165 -28.31 11.43 7.90
CA ARG A 165 -27.01 10.90 7.47
C ARG A 165 -25.94 10.95 8.55
N ARG A 166 -26.10 11.79 9.58
CA ARG A 166 -25.07 12.08 10.60
C ARG A 166 -24.52 10.82 11.29
N ASP A 167 -25.39 9.88 11.64
CA ASP A 167 -25.02 8.59 12.26
C ASP A 167 -25.11 7.42 11.27
N ARG A 168 -24.94 7.71 9.98
CA ARG A 168 -25.01 6.72 8.89
C ARG A 168 -26.28 5.86 8.90
N GLY A 169 -27.39 6.36 9.46
CA GLY A 169 -28.65 5.63 9.56
C GLY A 169 -28.71 4.52 10.62
N TYR A 170 -27.78 4.46 11.58
CA TYR A 170 -27.86 3.53 12.72
C TYR A 170 -28.79 4.06 13.82
N SER A 171 -28.61 5.33 14.22
CA SER A 171 -29.45 6.00 15.21
C SER A 171 -30.00 7.31 14.62
N PRO A 172 -30.99 7.22 13.71
CA PRO A 172 -31.54 8.41 13.06
C PRO A 172 -32.11 9.40 14.09
N ASP A 173 -31.86 10.70 13.86
CA ASP A 173 -32.34 11.76 14.76
C ASP A 173 -33.87 11.73 14.85
N GLU A 174 -34.39 11.65 16.07
CA GLU A 174 -35.82 11.49 16.33
C GLU A 174 -36.67 12.60 15.68
N ARG A 175 -36.14 13.82 15.53
CA ARG A 175 -36.84 14.93 14.87
C ARG A 175 -37.09 14.64 13.39
N VAL A 176 -36.15 13.96 12.73
CA VAL A 176 -36.29 13.55 11.34
C VAL A 176 -37.31 12.43 11.23
N ILE A 177 -37.24 11.43 12.12
CA ILE A 177 -38.21 10.33 12.12
C ILE A 177 -39.63 10.84 12.38
N ARG A 178 -39.80 11.81 13.30
CA ARG A 178 -41.09 12.50 13.53
C ARG A 178 -41.57 13.22 12.28
N ALA A 179 -40.68 13.86 11.52
CA ALA A 179 -41.04 14.52 10.27
C ALA A 179 -41.50 13.50 9.21
N MET A 180 -40.79 12.40 9.04
CA MET A 180 -41.17 11.31 8.15
C MET A 180 -42.51 10.69 8.57
N GLN A 181 -42.71 10.43 9.86
CA GLN A 181 -43.95 9.89 10.40
C GLN A 181 -45.13 10.82 10.15
N LYS A 182 -44.96 12.14 10.29
CA LYS A 182 -46.01 13.13 9.97
C LYS A 182 -46.40 13.10 8.49
N LYS A 183 -45.45 12.80 7.60
CA LYS A 183 -45.65 12.69 6.15
C LYS A 183 -45.96 11.29 5.65
N ARG A 184 -46.13 10.31 6.56
CA ARG A 184 -46.36 8.89 6.19
C ARG A 184 -47.54 8.66 5.23
N ALA A 185 -48.53 9.56 5.21
CA ALA A 185 -49.65 9.48 4.28
C ALA A 185 -49.23 9.66 2.80
N HIS A 186 -48.10 10.31 2.53
CA HIS A 186 -47.54 10.45 1.18
C HIS A 186 -46.82 9.19 0.70
N HIS A 187 -46.51 8.24 1.61
CA HIS A 187 -45.74 7.03 1.32
C HIS A 187 -46.44 5.80 1.93
N PRO A 188 -47.62 5.41 1.40
CA PRO A 188 -48.45 4.34 1.95
C PRO A 188 -47.82 2.93 1.83
N GLU A 189 -46.75 2.80 1.05
CA GLU A 189 -45.98 1.57 0.86
C GLU A 189 -45.32 1.13 2.17
N PHE A 190 -44.89 2.08 3.01
CA PHE A 190 -44.17 1.80 4.24
C PHE A 190 -45.08 1.76 5.47
N ARG A 191 -45.15 0.61 6.13
CA ARG A 191 -45.95 0.47 7.35
C ARG A 191 -45.17 0.82 8.60
N TRP A 192 -45.61 1.88 9.27
CA TRP A 192 -45.12 2.26 10.59
C TRP A 192 -45.64 1.31 11.66
N GLY A 193 -44.77 1.00 12.63
CA GLY A 193 -45.14 0.22 13.81
C GLY A 193 -46.20 0.91 14.67
N ALA A 194 -46.96 0.10 15.39
CA ALA A 194 -48.00 0.54 16.31
C ALA A 194 -47.40 1.37 17.47
N GLU A 195 -48.23 2.12 18.20
CA GLU A 195 -47.76 2.99 19.29
C GLU A 195 -47.11 2.23 20.45
N ASN A 196 -47.42 0.95 20.58
CA ASN A 196 -46.86 0.02 21.55
C ASN A 196 -45.61 -0.73 21.03
N ASP A 197 -45.19 -0.55 19.78
CA ASP A 197 -44.00 -1.22 19.20
C ASP A 197 -42.68 -0.51 19.61
N GLY A 198 -42.63 -0.03 20.85
CA GLY A 198 -41.49 0.67 21.43
C GLY A 198 -41.36 2.13 20.99
N ASP A 199 -40.13 2.62 20.96
CA ASP A 199 -39.85 4.01 20.62
C ASP A 199 -40.07 4.31 19.13
N LEU A 200 -39.95 5.59 18.75
CA LEU A 200 -40.21 5.98 17.36
C LEU A 200 -39.21 5.39 16.36
N THR A 201 -37.98 5.08 16.79
CA THR A 201 -36.97 4.43 15.95
C THR A 201 -37.34 2.97 15.68
N GLU A 202 -37.84 2.25 16.68
CA GLU A 202 -38.30 0.85 16.55
C GLU A 202 -39.57 0.71 15.71
N ARG A 203 -40.39 1.77 15.72
CA ARG A 203 -41.60 1.91 14.89
C ARG A 203 -41.31 2.31 13.45
N MET A 204 -40.10 2.77 13.14
CA MET A 204 -39.74 3.15 11.78
C MET A 204 -39.83 1.92 10.85
N PRO A 205 -40.40 2.06 9.64
CA PRO A 205 -40.37 0.99 8.65
C PRO A 205 -38.95 0.57 8.35
N PHE A 206 -38.72 -0.74 8.25
CA PHE A 206 -37.38 -1.31 8.16
C PHE A 206 -36.60 -0.79 6.94
N TRP A 207 -37.27 -0.71 5.79
CA TRP A 207 -36.69 -0.28 4.52
C TRP A 207 -36.23 1.18 4.52
N TYR A 208 -36.83 2.06 5.35
CA TYR A 208 -36.30 3.42 5.54
C TYR A 208 -34.88 3.40 6.09
N GLY A 209 -34.67 2.67 7.19
CA GLY A 209 -33.36 2.57 7.80
C GLY A 209 -32.36 1.86 6.90
N TYR A 210 -32.80 0.82 6.19
CA TYR A 210 -31.94 0.09 5.27
C TYR A 210 -31.42 0.96 4.12
N PHE A 211 -32.30 1.62 3.37
CA PHE A 211 -31.87 2.40 2.21
C PHE A 211 -31.03 3.63 2.57
N VAL A 212 -31.27 4.24 3.75
CA VAL A 212 -30.36 5.28 4.28
C VAL A 212 -28.95 4.70 4.47
N ARG A 213 -28.83 3.53 5.10
CA ARG A 213 -27.52 2.89 5.32
C ARG A 213 -26.84 2.53 4.01
N GLU A 214 -27.59 2.02 3.03
CA GLU A 214 -27.05 1.70 1.70
C GLU A 214 -26.55 2.93 0.97
N GLN A 215 -27.33 4.02 0.92
CA GLN A 215 -26.88 5.28 0.31
C GLN A 215 -25.59 5.78 0.95
N MET A 216 -25.45 5.70 2.27
CA MET A 216 -24.20 6.11 2.96
C MET A 216 -23.01 5.22 2.61
N ARG A 217 -23.23 3.92 2.39
CA ARG A 217 -22.18 3.00 1.93
C ARG A 217 -21.78 3.28 0.49
N GLU A 218 -22.73 3.62 -0.37
CA GLU A 218 -22.48 4.02 -1.76
C GLU A 218 -21.67 5.33 -1.82
N GLU A 219 -22.12 6.36 -1.09
CA GLU A 219 -21.41 7.65 -1.02
C GLU A 219 -19.98 7.48 -0.47
N ALA A 220 -19.80 6.71 0.60
CA ALA A 220 -18.47 6.43 1.15
C ALA A 220 -17.55 5.67 0.17
N ARG A 221 -18.10 4.69 -0.58
CA ARG A 221 -17.35 3.98 -1.62
C ARG A 221 -16.91 4.93 -2.74
N GLN A 222 -17.80 5.82 -3.19
CA GLN A 222 -17.48 6.81 -4.21
C GLN A 222 -16.41 7.80 -3.73
N GLU A 223 -16.49 8.29 -2.49
CA GLU A 223 -15.46 9.15 -1.91
C GLU A 223 -14.09 8.46 -1.85
N GLU A 224 -14.06 7.19 -1.42
CA GLU A 224 -12.83 6.40 -1.42
C GLU A 224 -12.24 6.22 -2.82
N GLU A 225 -13.08 5.93 -3.81
CA GLU A 225 -12.66 5.81 -5.21
C GLU A 225 -12.09 7.12 -5.75
N LEU A 226 -12.73 8.25 -5.46
CA LEU A 226 -12.23 9.59 -5.84
C LEU A 226 -10.88 9.89 -5.17
N VAL A 227 -10.73 9.56 -3.89
CA VAL A 227 -9.47 9.73 -3.16
C VAL A 227 -8.38 8.82 -3.75
N ARG A 228 -8.69 7.56 -4.06
CA ARG A 228 -7.75 6.63 -4.72
C ARG A 228 -7.35 7.15 -6.10
N PHE A 229 -8.30 7.64 -6.88
CA PHE A 229 -8.04 8.24 -8.19
C PHE A 229 -7.15 9.47 -8.07
N ALA A 230 -7.47 10.42 -7.18
CA ALA A 230 -6.65 11.60 -6.92
C ALA A 230 -5.22 11.25 -6.50
N ARG A 231 -5.05 10.23 -5.63
CA ARG A 231 -3.74 9.70 -5.24
C ARG A 231 -2.99 9.09 -6.43
N SER A 232 -3.68 8.37 -7.31
CA SER A 232 -3.10 7.80 -8.52
C SER A 232 -2.62 8.89 -9.48
N VAL A 233 -3.45 9.90 -9.76
CA VAL A 233 -3.10 11.05 -10.59
C VAL A 233 -1.90 11.80 -10.02
N ARG A 234 -1.93 12.13 -8.72
CA ARG A 234 -0.80 12.79 -8.03
C ARG A 234 0.49 11.98 -8.16
N SER A 235 0.42 10.66 -7.95
CA SER A 235 1.60 9.79 -8.07
C SER A 235 2.12 9.71 -9.50
N GLY A 236 1.24 9.67 -10.50
CA GLY A 236 1.60 9.71 -11.91
C GLY A 236 2.33 11.00 -12.28
N LEU A 237 1.79 12.15 -11.87
CA LEU A 237 2.39 13.47 -12.09
C LEU A 237 3.77 13.59 -11.42
N LEU A 238 3.91 13.13 -10.16
CA LEU A 238 5.19 13.14 -9.45
C LEU A 238 6.25 12.26 -10.13
N ARG A 239 5.86 11.08 -10.63
CA ARG A 239 6.76 10.21 -11.41
C ARG A 239 7.20 10.88 -12.70
N ALA A 240 6.28 11.47 -13.46
CA ALA A 240 6.59 12.18 -14.69
C ALA A 240 7.54 13.36 -14.46
N PHE A 241 7.26 14.18 -13.44
CA PHE A 241 8.11 15.30 -13.05
C PHE A 241 9.52 14.84 -12.64
N THR A 242 9.61 13.81 -11.80
CA THR A 242 10.90 13.26 -11.34
C THR A 242 11.72 12.70 -12.51
N ALA A 243 11.05 12.02 -13.46
CA ALA A 243 11.70 11.52 -14.67
C ALA A 243 12.24 12.69 -15.53
N GLU A 244 11.49 13.78 -15.66
CA GLU A 244 11.95 14.94 -16.43
C GLU A 244 13.13 15.66 -15.78
N VAL A 245 13.10 15.84 -14.44
CA VAL A 245 14.25 16.39 -13.70
C VAL A 245 15.48 15.50 -13.87
N ARG A 246 15.31 14.18 -13.84
CA ARG A 246 16.41 13.23 -14.08
C ARG A 246 16.98 13.37 -15.49
N ARG A 247 16.12 13.41 -16.51
CA ARG A 247 16.55 13.61 -17.91
C ARG A 247 17.27 14.95 -18.09
N ALA A 248 16.78 16.02 -17.48
CA ALA A 248 17.44 17.32 -17.52
C ALA A 248 18.85 17.27 -16.92
N ARG A 249 19.02 16.62 -15.76
CA ARG A 249 20.34 16.41 -15.14
C ARG A 249 21.26 15.52 -15.98
N GLU A 250 20.73 14.50 -16.63
CA GLU A 250 21.50 13.64 -17.53
C GLU A 250 21.98 14.44 -18.76
N ARG A 251 21.12 15.29 -19.35
CA ARG A 251 21.49 16.21 -20.44
C ARG A 251 22.60 17.19 -20.02
N GLU A 252 22.47 17.80 -18.84
CA GLU A 252 23.46 18.73 -18.30
C GLU A 252 24.81 18.05 -18.04
N ARG A 253 24.79 16.84 -17.45
CA ARG A 253 26.01 16.04 -17.22
C ARG A 253 26.69 15.66 -18.53
N GLU A 254 25.92 15.31 -19.55
CA GLU A 254 26.45 14.95 -20.86
C GLU A 254 27.08 16.16 -21.55
N GLN A 255 26.41 17.31 -21.53
CA GLN A 255 26.99 18.57 -22.03
C GLN A 255 28.29 18.94 -21.30
N ALA A 256 28.30 18.86 -19.97
CA ALA A 256 29.50 19.10 -19.17
C ALA A 256 30.62 18.07 -19.44
N ARG A 257 30.27 16.83 -19.84
CA ARG A 257 31.25 15.82 -20.26
C ARG A 257 31.86 16.17 -21.61
N LEU A 258 31.04 16.52 -22.59
CA LEU A 258 31.49 16.89 -23.94
C LEU A 258 32.37 18.16 -23.90
N LEU A 259 31.98 19.18 -23.14
CA LEU A 259 32.79 20.39 -22.96
C LEU A 259 34.16 20.09 -22.34
N ARG A 260 34.21 19.19 -21.34
CA ARG A 260 35.47 18.76 -20.73
C ARG A 260 36.35 17.97 -21.69
N GLN A 261 35.75 17.11 -22.52
CA GLN A 261 36.49 16.37 -23.55
C GLN A 261 37.11 17.32 -24.58
N ASP A 262 36.34 18.30 -25.09
CA ASP A 262 36.88 19.31 -26.02
C ASP A 262 38.03 20.12 -25.39
N GLN A 263 37.89 20.52 -24.12
CA GLN A 263 38.97 21.18 -23.37
C GLN A 263 40.22 20.31 -23.23
N ASP A 264 40.06 19.03 -22.89
CA ASP A 264 41.15 18.07 -22.73
C ASP A 264 41.87 17.85 -24.08
N ASP A 265 41.12 17.71 -25.19
CA ASP A 265 41.67 17.53 -26.55
C ASP A 265 42.37 18.78 -27.08
N ARG A 266 41.85 19.97 -26.78
CA ARG A 266 42.50 21.26 -27.12
C ARG A 266 43.81 21.44 -26.34
N ALA A 267 43.81 21.13 -25.05
CA ALA A 267 45.02 21.19 -24.24
C ALA A 267 46.11 20.26 -24.79
N LEU A 268 45.74 19.04 -25.19
CA LEU A 268 46.66 18.06 -25.77
C LEU A 268 47.24 18.55 -27.11
N ARG A 269 46.39 19.12 -27.99
CA ARG A 269 46.84 19.72 -29.27
C ARG A 269 47.86 20.84 -29.07
N LEU A 270 47.54 21.82 -28.22
CA LEU A 270 48.44 22.93 -27.92
C LEU A 270 49.77 22.46 -27.31
N GLN A 271 49.74 21.39 -26.51
CA GLN A 271 50.97 20.77 -26.01
C GLN A 271 51.80 20.13 -27.13
N HIS A 272 51.18 19.43 -28.09
CA HIS A 272 51.90 18.87 -29.24
C HIS A 272 52.54 19.95 -30.12
N GLU A 273 51.95 21.15 -30.17
CA GLU A 273 52.53 22.34 -30.81
C GLU A 273 53.69 22.99 -30.02
N GLY A 274 54.09 22.38 -28.89
CA GLY A 274 55.24 22.84 -28.08
C GLY A 274 54.93 23.98 -27.12
N ARG A 275 53.65 24.32 -26.90
CA ARG A 275 53.27 25.35 -25.92
C ARG A 275 53.56 24.90 -24.49
N ARG A 276 54.05 25.83 -23.67
CA ARG A 276 54.25 25.61 -22.23
C ARG A 276 52.91 25.63 -21.50
N VAL A 277 52.80 24.88 -20.39
CA VAL A 277 51.58 24.74 -19.58
C VAL A 277 50.96 26.09 -19.17
N SER A 278 51.79 27.09 -18.87
CA SER A 278 51.31 28.45 -18.54
C SER A 278 50.67 29.18 -19.71
N ALA A 279 51.14 28.97 -20.94
CA ALA A 279 50.55 29.55 -22.15
C ALA A 279 49.23 28.87 -22.51
N ILE A 280 49.17 27.52 -22.39
CA ILE A 280 47.94 26.73 -22.57
C ILE A 280 46.87 27.16 -21.55
N ALA A 281 47.28 27.42 -20.30
CA ALA A 281 46.40 27.90 -19.24
C ALA A 281 45.76 29.27 -19.58
N ALA A 282 46.56 30.22 -20.07
CA ALA A 282 46.07 31.52 -20.50
C ALA A 282 45.11 31.42 -21.70
N GLU A 283 45.43 30.58 -22.68
CA GLU A 283 44.63 30.40 -23.90
C GLU A 283 43.29 29.70 -23.66
N LEU A 284 43.25 28.72 -22.75
CA LEU A 284 42.03 28.00 -22.40
C LEU A 284 41.24 28.66 -21.26
N GLY A 285 41.74 29.76 -20.69
CA GLY A 285 41.13 30.42 -19.52
C GLY A 285 41.10 29.51 -18.28
N LEU A 286 42.07 28.61 -18.14
CA LEU A 286 42.17 27.62 -17.07
C LEU A 286 43.33 27.94 -16.13
N SER A 287 43.28 27.43 -14.90
CA SER A 287 44.47 27.43 -14.03
C SER A 287 45.52 26.42 -14.53
N PRO A 288 46.82 26.62 -14.26
CA PRO A 288 47.88 25.66 -14.61
C PRO A 288 47.59 24.24 -14.07
N LYS A 289 47.02 24.14 -12.88
CA LYS A 289 46.59 22.88 -12.27
C LYS A 289 45.46 22.19 -13.04
N GLN A 290 44.51 22.95 -13.56
CA GLN A 290 43.43 22.41 -14.41
C GLN A 290 43.97 21.92 -15.74
N VAL A 291 44.95 22.62 -16.34
CA VAL A 291 45.62 22.19 -17.57
C VAL A 291 46.41 20.89 -17.35
N GLU A 292 47.16 20.77 -16.26
CA GLU A 292 47.86 19.52 -15.94
C GLU A 292 46.89 18.34 -15.76
N ALA A 293 45.77 18.57 -15.09
CA ALA A 293 44.73 17.56 -14.93
C ALA A 293 44.07 17.19 -16.27
N ALA A 294 43.83 18.17 -17.15
CA ALA A 294 43.30 17.98 -18.50
C ALA A 294 44.26 17.14 -19.36
N LEU A 295 45.54 17.53 -19.40
CA LEU A 295 46.58 16.79 -20.11
C LEU A 295 46.76 15.37 -19.57
N SER A 296 46.70 15.18 -18.25
CA SER A 296 46.79 13.84 -17.64
C SER A 296 45.64 12.93 -18.08
N ARG A 297 44.41 13.47 -18.13
CA ARG A 297 43.23 12.74 -18.63
C ARG A 297 43.32 12.47 -20.13
N ALA A 298 43.67 13.49 -20.93
CA ALA A 298 43.81 13.37 -22.38
C ALA A 298 44.87 12.34 -22.77
N ARG A 299 46.04 12.36 -22.12
CA ARG A 299 47.10 11.35 -22.33
C ARG A 299 46.65 9.95 -21.96
N ARG A 300 45.92 9.80 -20.85
CA ARG A 300 45.37 8.50 -20.44
C ARG A 300 44.32 7.99 -21.43
N ALA A 301 43.45 8.87 -21.95
CA ALA A 301 42.47 8.55 -22.97
C ALA A 301 43.12 8.18 -24.31
N ALA A 302 44.23 8.83 -24.66
CA ALA A 302 45.04 8.53 -25.84
C ALA A 302 45.94 7.28 -25.67
N GLY A 303 45.80 6.51 -24.58
CA GLY A 303 46.62 5.32 -24.32
C GLY A 303 48.09 5.61 -24.01
N ILE A 304 48.45 6.88 -23.78
CA ILE A 304 49.80 7.29 -23.41
C ILE A 304 49.96 6.98 -21.91
N THR A 305 50.51 5.81 -21.62
CA THR A 305 50.80 5.37 -20.25
C THR A 305 51.88 6.26 -19.65
N VAL A 306 51.46 7.11 -18.70
CA VAL A 306 52.40 7.72 -17.75
C VAL A 306 53.03 6.57 -16.95
N ARG A 307 54.36 6.40 -17.07
CA ARG A 307 55.14 5.33 -16.44
C ARG A 307 54.71 5.11 -14.99
N GLY A 308 54.29 3.89 -14.65
CA GLY A 308 53.81 3.55 -13.31
C GLY A 308 54.91 3.60 -12.24
N ASN A 309 54.51 3.70 -10.97
CA ASN A 309 55.41 3.79 -9.80
C ASN A 309 56.46 2.66 -9.73
N ALA A 310 56.14 1.46 -10.20
CA ALA A 310 57.08 0.33 -10.25
C ALA A 310 58.25 0.59 -11.22
N GLY A 311 58.00 1.22 -12.37
CA GLY A 311 59.03 1.62 -13.33
C GLY A 311 59.97 2.69 -12.77
N LEU A 312 59.41 3.68 -12.07
CA LEU A 312 60.20 4.72 -11.40
C LEU A 312 61.09 4.18 -10.27
N GLN A 313 60.67 3.12 -9.57
CA GLN A 313 61.48 2.48 -8.54
C GLN A 313 62.62 1.63 -9.15
N SER A 314 62.35 0.90 -10.23
CA SER A 314 63.36 0.12 -10.96
C SER A 314 64.45 1.01 -11.56
N ASP A 315 64.07 2.12 -12.20
CA ASP A 315 65.00 3.10 -12.75
C ASP A 315 65.89 3.70 -11.66
N ARG A 316 65.33 4.04 -10.49
CA ARG A 316 66.12 4.60 -9.38
C ARG A 316 67.13 3.59 -8.83
N ARG A 317 66.80 2.30 -8.77
CA ARG A 317 67.75 1.25 -8.35
C ARG A 317 68.91 1.12 -9.34
N ARG A 318 68.61 1.11 -10.64
CA ARG A 318 69.63 1.10 -11.69
C ARG A 318 70.55 2.32 -11.61
N ASP A 319 69.96 3.51 -11.48
CA ASP A 319 70.71 4.77 -11.35
C ASP A 319 71.58 4.79 -10.07
N ALA A 320 71.07 4.25 -8.95
CA ALA A 320 71.82 4.14 -7.70
C ALA A 320 73.00 3.17 -7.79
N ALA A 321 72.81 2.01 -8.45
CA ALA A 321 73.88 1.04 -8.69
C ALA A 321 74.97 1.62 -9.62
N GLU A 322 74.56 2.35 -10.66
CA GLU A 322 75.48 3.01 -11.58
C GLU A 322 76.30 4.11 -10.89
N ALA A 323 75.67 4.92 -10.03
CA ALA A 323 76.36 5.93 -9.23
C ALA A 323 77.45 5.30 -8.35
N VAL A 324 77.15 4.17 -7.69
CA VAL A 324 78.12 3.43 -6.87
C VAL A 324 79.26 2.85 -7.71
N ARG A 325 78.96 2.29 -8.89
CA ARG A 325 79.96 1.76 -9.84
C ARG A 325 80.93 2.85 -10.27
N LEU A 326 80.42 3.98 -10.73
CA LEU A 326 81.23 5.15 -11.12
C LEU A 326 82.05 5.66 -9.94
N LYS A 327 81.49 5.69 -8.73
CA LYS A 327 82.21 6.11 -7.53
C LYS A 327 83.36 5.17 -7.17
N ARG A 328 83.19 3.86 -7.30
CA ARG A 328 84.23 2.84 -7.04
C ARG A 328 85.35 2.86 -8.07
N SER A 329 85.09 3.35 -9.28
CA SER A 329 86.12 3.55 -10.31
C SER A 329 87.08 4.73 -10.05
N GLY A 330 86.95 5.41 -8.90
CA GLY A 330 87.82 6.52 -8.48
C GLY A 330 87.27 7.91 -8.79
N MET A 331 86.09 8.02 -9.41
CA MET A 331 85.49 9.33 -9.73
C MET A 331 85.08 10.10 -8.47
N THR A 332 85.25 11.43 -8.50
CA THR A 332 84.70 12.34 -7.49
C THR A 332 83.18 12.51 -7.66
N ARG A 333 82.47 12.95 -6.61
CA ARG A 333 81.00 13.16 -6.66
C ARG A 333 80.58 14.13 -7.77
N ALA A 334 81.37 15.18 -8.01
CA ALA A 334 81.11 16.14 -9.08
C ALA A 334 81.33 15.55 -10.49
N GLN A 335 82.25 14.60 -10.64
CA GLN A 335 82.47 13.89 -11.90
C GLN A 335 81.35 12.87 -12.18
N VAL A 336 80.89 12.15 -11.15
CA VAL A 336 79.71 11.27 -11.27
C VAL A 336 78.45 12.06 -11.64
N ALA A 337 78.24 13.23 -11.01
CA ALA A 337 77.13 14.14 -11.35
C ALA A 337 77.15 14.58 -12.82
N ARG A 338 78.32 14.93 -13.35
CA ARG A 338 78.49 15.24 -14.78
C ARG A 338 78.26 14.03 -15.67
N ALA A 339 78.81 12.87 -15.33
CA ALA A 339 78.68 11.65 -16.13
C ALA A 339 77.23 11.13 -16.22
N MET A 340 76.42 11.36 -15.17
CA MET A 340 75.02 10.97 -15.14
C MET A 340 74.05 12.09 -15.58
N GLU A 341 74.58 13.27 -15.91
CA GLU A 341 73.80 14.48 -16.22
C GLU A 341 72.79 14.86 -15.12
N ARG A 342 73.20 14.75 -13.85
CA ARG A 342 72.37 15.07 -12.67
C ARG A 342 73.03 16.10 -11.76
N SER A 343 72.25 16.70 -10.87
CA SER A 343 72.80 17.55 -9.81
C SER A 343 73.61 16.74 -8.80
N VAL A 344 74.58 17.40 -8.16
CA VAL A 344 75.43 16.80 -7.11
C VAL A 344 74.58 16.26 -5.96
N ASP A 345 73.53 16.98 -5.56
CA ASP A 345 72.60 16.55 -4.50
C ASP A 345 71.81 15.29 -4.89
N THR A 346 71.44 15.16 -6.16
CA THR A 346 70.76 13.96 -6.65
C THR A 346 71.69 12.75 -6.62
N VAL A 347 72.94 12.93 -7.02
CA VAL A 347 73.97 11.88 -6.96
C VAL A 347 74.29 11.49 -5.52
N ASP A 348 74.34 12.45 -4.59
CA ASP A 348 74.57 12.15 -3.17
C ASP A 348 73.45 11.26 -2.58
N GLU A 349 72.19 11.54 -2.91
CA GLU A 349 71.06 10.69 -2.51
C GLU A 349 71.07 9.33 -3.23
N LEU A 350 71.46 9.26 -4.51
CA LEU A 350 71.60 8.00 -5.24
C LEU A 350 72.74 7.13 -4.71
N LEU A 351 73.87 7.72 -4.31
CA LEU A 351 74.98 7.00 -3.68
C LEU A 351 74.58 6.44 -2.31
N LYS A 352 73.87 7.24 -1.50
CA LYS A 352 73.31 6.77 -0.22
C LYS A 352 72.32 5.64 -0.43
N ASP A 353 71.45 5.74 -1.43
CA ASP A 353 70.50 4.68 -1.78
C ASP A 353 71.25 3.42 -2.27
N GLY A 354 72.23 3.57 -3.17
CA GLY A 354 72.96 2.46 -3.79
C GLY A 354 73.88 1.71 -2.82
N LEU A 355 74.55 2.41 -1.90
CA LEU A 355 75.34 1.78 -0.83
C LEU A 355 74.44 0.95 0.08
N PHE A 356 73.29 1.50 0.47
CA PHE A 356 72.30 0.77 1.26
C PHE A 356 71.74 -0.45 0.52
N TYR A 357 71.46 -0.34 -0.78
CA TYR A 357 70.96 -1.48 -1.56
C TYR A 357 72.01 -2.57 -1.79
N ALA A 358 73.30 -2.21 -1.80
CA ALA A 358 74.38 -3.19 -1.96
C ALA A 358 74.69 -3.96 -0.67
N ALA A 359 74.59 -3.30 0.50
CA ALA A 359 74.83 -3.91 1.81
C ALA A 359 73.95 -3.24 2.88
N PRO A 360 72.68 -3.66 3.04
CA PRO A 360 71.77 -3.04 4.01
C PRO A 360 72.23 -3.19 5.48
N GLU A 361 72.93 -4.28 5.80
CA GLU A 361 73.41 -4.60 7.14
C GLU A 361 74.51 -3.65 7.63
N ASP A 362 75.22 -2.98 6.72
CA ASP A 362 76.21 -1.93 7.04
C ASP A 362 75.54 -0.62 7.50
N HIS A 363 74.21 -0.56 7.46
CA HIS A 363 73.40 0.59 7.83
C HIS A 363 72.26 0.21 8.79
N PRO A 364 72.58 -0.22 10.03
CA PRO A 364 71.63 -0.86 10.95
C PRO A 364 70.42 0.01 11.30
N GLU A 365 70.61 1.31 11.51
CA GLU A 365 69.51 2.24 11.80
C GLU A 365 68.53 2.38 10.62
N ARG A 366 69.06 2.44 9.39
CA ARG A 366 68.27 2.57 8.17
C ARG A 366 67.52 1.27 7.87
N LEU A 367 68.17 0.14 8.07
CA LEU A 367 67.59 -1.19 7.93
C LEU A 367 66.46 -1.42 8.95
N ALA A 368 66.66 -1.02 10.21
CA ALA A 368 65.62 -1.11 11.24
C ALA A 368 64.38 -0.29 10.88
N LEU A 369 64.55 0.93 10.36
CA LEU A 369 63.45 1.76 9.88
C LEU A 369 62.72 1.15 8.68
N ALA A 370 63.45 0.56 7.72
CA ALA A 370 62.86 -0.12 6.58
C ALA A 370 62.05 -1.35 7.00
N ARG A 371 62.58 -2.19 7.92
CA ARG A 371 61.87 -3.36 8.49
C ARG A 371 60.62 -2.93 9.28
N ARG A 372 60.72 -1.88 10.09
CA ARG A 372 59.57 -1.32 10.82
C ARG A 372 58.49 -0.79 9.87
N CYS A 373 58.91 -0.12 8.80
CA CYS A 373 57.99 0.33 7.75
C CYS A 373 57.31 -0.84 7.02
N LEU A 374 58.03 -1.94 6.77
CA LEU A 374 57.48 -3.16 6.17
C LEU A 374 56.42 -3.81 7.07
N GLY A 375 56.69 -3.90 8.38
CA GLY A 375 55.71 -4.39 9.35
C GLY A 375 54.43 -3.54 9.39
N LEU A 376 54.54 -2.21 9.34
CA LEU A 376 53.40 -1.30 9.28
C LEU A 376 52.60 -1.38 7.97
N ARG A 377 53.23 -1.81 6.86
CA ARG A 377 52.51 -2.07 5.61
C ARG A 377 51.68 -3.35 5.69
N ALA A 378 52.21 -4.39 6.31
CA ALA A 378 51.51 -5.67 6.47
C ALA A 378 50.21 -5.53 7.28
N THR A 379 50.08 -4.50 8.12
CA THR A 379 48.84 -4.21 8.86
C THR A 379 47.78 -3.46 8.05
N GLY A 380 48.01 -3.21 6.76
CA GLY A 380 47.02 -2.58 5.85
C GLY A 380 46.84 -1.07 6.02
N LEU A 381 47.75 -0.38 6.71
CA LEU A 381 47.65 1.06 6.96
C LEU A 381 47.93 1.88 5.70
N GLY A 382 47.29 3.05 5.60
CA GLY A 382 47.53 4.00 4.53
C GLY A 382 48.92 4.66 4.61
N LYS A 383 49.48 5.07 3.45
CA LYS A 383 50.85 5.62 3.34
C LYS A 383 51.13 6.78 4.30
N GLU A 384 50.25 7.79 4.38
CA GLU A 384 50.49 8.95 5.27
C GLU A 384 50.45 8.56 6.75
N GLU A 385 49.64 7.57 7.11
CA GLU A 385 49.57 7.06 8.48
C GLU A 385 50.83 6.28 8.85
N ILE A 386 51.37 5.48 7.92
CA ILE A 386 52.66 4.81 8.10
C ILE A 386 53.78 5.84 8.30
N LEU A 387 53.82 6.90 7.48
CA LEU A 387 54.84 7.94 7.60
C LEU A 387 54.77 8.66 8.96
N GLY A 388 53.56 8.91 9.48
CA GLY A 388 53.37 9.50 10.81
C GLY A 388 53.82 8.59 11.96
N ARG A 389 53.60 7.28 11.86
CA ARG A 389 53.94 6.30 12.92
C ARG A 389 55.43 5.97 13.01
N LEU A 390 56.21 6.29 11.98
CA LEU A 390 57.66 6.07 11.99
C LEU A 390 58.39 6.99 12.99
N GLY A 391 57.81 8.13 13.37
CA GLY A 391 58.39 9.03 14.39
C GLY A 391 59.70 9.70 13.97
N VAL A 392 59.95 9.79 12.65
CA VAL A 392 61.14 10.43 12.06
C VAL A 392 60.73 11.56 11.12
N SER A 393 61.68 12.37 10.67
CA SER A 393 61.40 13.43 9.70
C SER A 393 60.72 12.87 8.43
N ARG A 394 59.85 13.67 7.79
CA ARG A 394 59.15 13.25 6.56
C ARG A 394 60.12 12.75 5.47
N LYS A 395 61.30 13.36 5.36
CA LYS A 395 62.36 12.94 4.43
C LYS A 395 62.89 11.53 4.76
N GLN A 396 63.16 11.24 6.04
CA GLN A 396 63.59 9.92 6.49
C GLN A 396 62.47 8.88 6.36
N ALA A 397 61.24 9.24 6.69
CA ALA A 397 60.07 8.35 6.58
C ALA A 397 59.82 7.94 5.12
N LEU A 398 59.89 8.89 4.18
CA LEU A 398 59.76 8.61 2.74
C LEU A 398 60.90 7.73 2.24
N ARG A 399 62.13 7.92 2.74
CA ARG A 399 63.28 7.06 2.41
C ARG A 399 63.06 5.64 2.94
N ALA A 400 62.69 5.47 4.20
CA ALA A 400 62.38 4.17 4.80
C ALA A 400 61.23 3.46 4.06
N PHE A 401 60.24 4.21 3.58
CA PHE A 401 59.16 3.67 2.74
C PHE A 401 59.68 3.15 1.40
N ARG A 402 60.65 3.81 0.77
CA ARG A 402 61.29 3.28 -0.45
C ARG A 402 62.11 2.03 -0.13
N ASP A 403 62.93 2.08 0.91
CA ASP A 403 63.81 0.99 1.34
C ASP A 403 63.03 -0.26 1.74
N ALA A 404 61.86 -0.12 2.39
CA ALA A 404 60.97 -1.23 2.68
C ALA A 404 60.49 -1.95 1.41
N SER A 405 60.35 -1.22 0.29
CA SER A 405 59.96 -1.82 -1.01
C SER A 405 61.13 -2.56 -1.68
N LEU A 406 62.37 -2.32 -1.26
CA LEU A 406 63.52 -3.16 -1.61
C LEU A 406 63.42 -4.50 -0.86
N LEU A 407 63.30 -4.44 0.46
CA LEU A 407 63.25 -5.64 1.31
C LEU A 407 62.07 -6.56 0.99
N ASP A 408 60.94 -5.98 0.54
CA ASP A 408 59.76 -6.73 0.11
C ASP A 408 59.94 -7.44 -1.24
N ALA A 409 60.84 -6.93 -2.11
CA ALA A 409 61.14 -7.51 -3.42
C ALA A 409 62.24 -8.59 -3.39
N GLU A 410 62.95 -8.73 -2.27
CA GLU A 410 63.98 -9.75 -2.02
C GLU A 410 63.44 -10.94 -1.20
N ARG A 411 62.16 -10.88 -0.78
CA ARG A 411 61.38 -12.01 -0.27
C ARG A 411 60.67 -12.72 -1.41
#